data_AF-A0A812UJK1-F1
#
_entry.id   AF-A0A812UJK1-F1
#
_cell.length_a   1.000
_cell.length_b   1.000
_cell.length_c   1.000
_cell.angle_alpha   90.00
_cell.angle_beta   90.00
_cell.angle_gamma   90.00
#
_symmetry.space_group_name_H-M   'P 1'
#
loop_
_entity.id
_entity.type
_entity.pdbx_description
1 polymer ?
#
loop_
_entity_poly.entity_id
_entity_poly.type
_entity_poly.pdbx_seq_one_letter_code
_entity_poly.pdbx_strand_id
1 'polypeptide(L)'
;MALRVRQILQRCRLDCKRDINPAIRRLFIDAQGLPINLAGKVAILASTSLSQALLDSLRLSEEYKFAVTKSPAPEVPGVKGHSTGEDAPMKVALQFVKAMEANGIEVTIAGSLARNVVTEPRFTKNIDVNLRIGPGSVDKFVAAATAVGAELRSEIGRPRRGRGILTDDEVFLVGISYSGIPIDVFFNTWWGSQDAVDDAFLVEVDEQAWRFISPTSLCLFKILFLSESSPERVLLKHVEDIYALLEVSKIPVDRRYVSASVSKLLPSTDFRFKLWHGIASGEKLSSILARALNL
;
A
#
# COMPACT_ATOMS: atom_id res chain seq x y z
N MET A 1 -13.86 -9.10 25.94
CA MET A 1 -13.22 -9.57 24.68
C MET A 1 -14.20 -10.21 23.70
N ALA A 2 -15.01 -11.20 24.08
CA ALA A 2 -16.06 -11.78 23.22
C ALA A 2 -17.09 -10.77 22.64
N LEU A 3 -17.34 -9.67 23.36
CA LEU A 3 -18.19 -8.56 22.89
C LEU A 3 -17.59 -7.80 21.69
N ARG A 4 -16.26 -7.70 21.63
CA ARG A 4 -15.52 -6.96 20.58
C ARG A 4 -15.49 -7.76 19.27
N VAL A 5 -15.38 -9.09 19.38
CA VAL A 5 -15.49 -10.04 18.26
C VAL A 5 -16.91 -10.11 17.72
N ARG A 6 -17.92 -10.12 18.61
CA ARG A 6 -19.32 -9.99 18.18
C ARG A 6 -19.59 -8.65 17.48
N GLN A 7 -18.97 -7.55 17.91
CA GLN A 7 -19.10 -6.25 17.24
C GLN A 7 -18.41 -6.22 15.87
N ILE A 8 -17.20 -6.79 15.74
CA ILE A 8 -16.50 -6.96 14.46
C ILE A 8 -17.32 -7.83 13.51
N LEU A 9 -17.80 -8.98 13.98
CA LEU A 9 -18.60 -9.92 13.17
C LEU A 9 -20.01 -9.41 12.86
N GLN A 10 -20.64 -8.64 13.77
CA GLN A 10 -21.91 -7.95 13.48
C GLN A 10 -21.70 -6.83 12.47
N ARG A 11 -20.58 -6.08 12.51
CA ARG A 11 -20.24 -5.09 11.48
C ARG A 11 -19.92 -5.76 10.14
N CYS A 12 -19.12 -6.82 10.09
CA CYS A 12 -18.91 -7.57 8.85
C CYS A 12 -20.20 -8.22 8.31
N ARG A 13 -21.14 -8.65 9.16
CA ARG A 13 -22.45 -9.19 8.73
C ARG A 13 -23.48 -8.11 8.37
N LEU A 14 -23.40 -6.92 8.97
CA LEU A 14 -24.27 -5.79 8.67
C LEU A 14 -23.77 -5.04 7.43
N ASP A 15 -22.46 -4.83 7.26
CA ASP A 15 -21.86 -4.08 6.14
C ASP A 15 -21.87 -4.85 4.80
N CYS A 16 -22.02 -6.18 4.82
CA CYS A 16 -22.30 -6.92 3.59
C CYS A 16 -23.74 -6.69 3.07
N LYS A 17 -24.66 -6.08 3.84
CA LYS A 17 -26.03 -5.81 3.37
C LYS A 17 -26.60 -4.42 3.65
N ARG A 18 -26.14 -3.62 4.62
CA ARG A 18 -26.56 -2.23 4.86
C ARG A 18 -25.44 -1.41 5.51
N ASP A 19 -25.24 -0.21 4.97
CA ASP A 19 -24.46 0.92 5.49
C ASP A 19 -22.95 1.01 5.23
N ILE A 20 -22.54 0.65 4.01
CA ILE A 20 -21.57 1.51 3.31
C ILE A 20 -22.23 2.88 3.15
N ASN A 21 -21.62 3.93 3.70
CA ASN A 21 -22.06 5.32 3.58
C ASN A 21 -22.62 5.58 2.16
N PRO A 22 -23.90 6.02 2.01
CA PRO A 22 -24.50 6.28 0.71
C PRO A 22 -23.72 7.26 -0.17
N ALA A 23 -22.88 8.12 0.41
CA ALA A 23 -21.95 8.98 -0.32
C ALA A 23 -20.81 8.18 -0.97
N ILE A 24 -20.27 7.16 -0.27
CA ILE A 24 -19.22 6.27 -0.79
C ILE A 24 -19.79 5.36 -1.90
N ARG A 25 -21.07 4.96 -1.82
CA ARG A 25 -21.76 4.23 -2.91
C ARG A 25 -21.94 5.06 -4.20
N ARG A 26 -21.80 6.39 -4.15
CA ARG A 26 -22.11 7.30 -5.27
C ARG A 26 -20.88 7.93 -5.94
N LEU A 27 -19.66 7.58 -5.55
CA LEU A 27 -18.45 8.33 -5.91
C LEU A 27 -17.39 7.51 -6.65
N PHE A 28 -17.81 6.72 -7.64
CA PHE A 28 -16.86 6.04 -8.53
C PHE A 28 -17.09 6.56 -9.91
N ILE A 29 -16.10 7.28 -10.43
CA ILE A 29 -16.14 7.97 -11.71
C ILE A 29 -15.06 7.29 -12.57
N ASP A 30 -15.41 6.79 -13.75
CA ASP A 30 -14.43 6.22 -14.69
C ASP A 30 -13.58 7.32 -15.36
N ALA A 31 -12.65 6.93 -16.22
CA ALA A 31 -11.84 7.84 -17.04
C ALA A 31 -12.66 8.89 -17.81
N GLN A 32 -13.95 8.61 -18.08
CA GLN A 32 -14.88 9.45 -18.81
C GLN A 32 -15.80 10.28 -17.91
N GLY A 33 -15.77 10.13 -16.59
CA GLY A 33 -16.64 10.92 -15.71
C GLY A 33 -17.90 10.20 -15.22
N LEU A 34 -18.04 8.89 -15.43
CA LEU A 34 -19.31 8.19 -15.23
C LEU A 34 -19.39 7.33 -13.95
N PRO A 35 -20.56 7.30 -13.26
CA PRO A 35 -20.80 6.45 -12.10
C PRO A 35 -20.57 4.96 -12.35
N ILE A 36 -19.63 4.34 -11.65
CA ILE A 36 -19.27 2.92 -11.83
C ILE A 36 -20.17 2.01 -10.95
N ASN A 37 -21.02 1.20 -11.58
CA ASN A 37 -21.92 0.21 -10.93
C ASN A 37 -21.18 -1.07 -10.47
N LEU A 38 -21.25 -1.42 -9.18
CA LEU A 38 -20.49 -2.50 -8.52
C LEU A 38 -20.61 -3.91 -9.12
N ALA A 39 -21.76 -4.30 -9.70
CA ALA A 39 -21.93 -5.63 -10.28
C ALA A 39 -21.32 -5.74 -11.69
N GLY A 40 -21.20 -4.63 -12.41
CA GLY A 40 -20.43 -4.52 -13.66
C GLY A 40 -18.93 -4.30 -13.41
N LYS A 41 -18.53 -3.90 -12.19
CA LYS A 41 -17.14 -3.53 -11.83
C LYS A 41 -16.13 -4.64 -12.04
N VAL A 42 -16.40 -5.89 -11.70
CA VAL A 42 -15.36 -6.94 -11.75
C VAL A 42 -14.95 -7.23 -13.19
N ALA A 43 -15.92 -7.34 -14.11
CA ALA A 43 -15.65 -7.56 -15.53
C ALA A 43 -15.00 -6.32 -16.18
N ILE A 44 -15.50 -5.12 -15.87
CA ILE A 44 -14.93 -3.87 -16.39
C ILE A 44 -13.49 -3.67 -15.89
N LEU A 45 -13.24 -3.78 -14.58
CA LEU A 45 -11.92 -3.62 -13.98
C LEU A 45 -10.93 -4.70 -14.44
N ALA A 46 -11.39 -5.91 -14.76
CA ALA A 46 -10.55 -6.95 -15.35
C ALA A 46 -10.19 -6.66 -16.82
N SER A 47 -11.05 -5.91 -17.54
CA SER A 47 -10.83 -5.53 -18.94
C SER A 47 -10.06 -4.21 -19.12
N THR A 48 -9.99 -3.36 -18.08
CA THR A 48 -9.23 -2.11 -18.10
C THR A 48 -7.74 -2.39 -18.19
N SER A 49 -7.05 -1.77 -19.15
CA SER A 49 -5.59 -1.86 -19.27
C SER A 49 -4.89 -1.23 -18.05
N LEU A 50 -3.64 -1.64 -17.80
CA LEU A 50 -2.85 -1.07 -16.71
C LEU A 50 -2.62 0.45 -16.88
N SER A 51 -2.41 0.89 -18.12
CA SER A 51 -2.26 2.31 -18.47
C SER A 51 -3.51 3.10 -18.10
N GLN A 52 -4.69 2.57 -18.44
CA GLN A 52 -5.95 3.22 -18.08
C GLN A 52 -6.18 3.22 -16.56
N ALA A 53 -5.82 2.15 -15.85
CA ALA A 53 -5.92 2.11 -14.39
C ALA A 53 -4.98 3.12 -13.70
N LEU A 54 -3.80 3.37 -14.26
CA LEU A 54 -2.90 4.44 -13.78
C LEU A 54 -3.53 5.82 -13.99
N LEU A 55 -4.11 6.08 -15.17
CA LEU A 55 -4.83 7.33 -15.45
C LEU A 55 -6.04 7.51 -14.51
N ASP A 56 -6.80 6.45 -14.25
CA ASP A 56 -7.92 6.48 -13.30
C ASP A 56 -7.43 6.78 -11.87
N SER A 57 -6.28 6.21 -11.47
CA SER A 57 -5.68 6.50 -10.16
C SER A 57 -5.18 7.94 -10.04
N LEU A 58 -4.66 8.53 -11.13
CA LEU A 58 -4.29 9.94 -11.18
C LEU A 58 -5.53 10.82 -11.01
N ARG A 59 -6.58 10.55 -11.80
CA ARG A 59 -7.85 11.27 -11.75
C ARG A 59 -8.52 11.17 -10.38
N LEU A 60 -8.61 9.98 -9.79
CA LEU A 60 -9.14 9.79 -8.44
C LEU A 60 -8.36 10.63 -7.43
N SER A 61 -7.03 10.69 -7.56
CA SER A 61 -6.22 11.45 -6.62
C SER A 61 -6.44 12.98 -6.76
N GLU A 62 -6.77 13.45 -7.96
CA GLU A 62 -7.09 14.87 -8.23
C GLU A 62 -8.51 15.26 -7.80
N GLU A 63 -9.50 14.40 -8.07
CA GLU A 63 -10.90 14.64 -7.67
C GLU A 63 -11.06 14.63 -6.14
N TYR A 64 -10.21 13.89 -5.42
CA TYR A 64 -10.28 13.73 -3.97
C TYR A 64 -9.35 14.65 -3.16
N LYS A 65 -8.87 15.77 -3.74
CA LYS A 65 -8.09 16.83 -3.06
C LYS A 65 -8.75 17.43 -1.80
N PHE A 66 -9.98 17.02 -1.44
CA PHE A 66 -10.81 17.57 -0.37
C PHE A 66 -10.70 16.92 1.02
N ALA A 67 -9.97 15.81 1.21
CA ALA A 67 -10.00 15.07 2.50
C ALA A 67 -8.83 15.38 3.46
N VAL A 68 -7.80 16.11 3.02
CA VAL A 68 -6.61 16.42 3.85
C VAL A 68 -6.71 17.79 4.52
N THR A 69 -7.56 18.70 4.01
CA THR A 69 -7.67 20.09 4.51
C THR A 69 -8.60 20.29 5.72
N LYS A 70 -9.21 19.24 6.29
CA LYS A 70 -10.18 19.37 7.41
C LYS A 70 -10.02 18.37 8.55
N SER A 71 -8.80 18.15 9.01
CA SER A 71 -8.61 17.74 10.41
C SER A 71 -7.52 18.63 10.99
N PRO A 72 -7.83 19.53 11.94
CA PRO A 72 -6.79 20.27 12.62
C PRO A 72 -5.90 19.24 13.31
N ALA A 73 -4.65 19.14 12.86
CA ALA A 73 -3.64 18.50 13.69
C ALA A 73 -3.57 19.31 15.00
N PRO A 74 -3.50 18.67 16.17
CA PRO A 74 -3.24 19.42 17.40
C PRO A 74 -1.93 20.17 17.20
N GLU A 75 -1.97 21.50 17.36
CA GLU A 75 -0.80 22.35 17.27
C GLU A 75 0.24 21.86 18.28
N VAL A 76 1.36 21.34 17.78
CA VAL A 76 2.56 21.12 18.59
C VAL A 76 3.34 22.43 18.53
N PRO A 77 3.52 23.16 19.66
CA PRO A 77 4.26 24.41 19.67
C PRO A 77 5.69 24.17 19.17
N GLY A 78 6.07 24.86 18.08
CA GLY A 78 7.41 24.80 17.50
C GLY A 78 7.54 23.99 16.21
N VAL A 79 6.50 23.30 15.74
CA VAL A 79 6.50 22.65 14.42
C VAL A 79 5.70 23.51 13.44
N LYS A 80 6.38 24.28 12.59
CA LYS A 80 5.75 24.95 11.44
C LYS A 80 5.32 23.89 10.42
N GLY A 81 4.12 23.32 10.60
CA GLY A 81 3.50 22.46 9.60
C GLY A 81 3.15 23.25 8.34
N HIS A 82 4.00 23.17 7.32
CA HIS A 82 3.64 23.59 5.96
C HIS A 82 3.12 22.36 5.22
N SER A 83 1.81 22.14 5.18
CA SER A 83 1.19 21.27 4.18
C SER A 83 0.51 22.14 3.13
N THR A 84 1.26 22.55 2.11
CA THR A 84 0.74 23.21 0.90
C THR A 84 0.65 22.24 -0.28
N GLY A 85 0.80 20.93 -0.07
CA GLY A 85 0.74 19.94 -1.14
C GLY A 85 -0.67 19.83 -1.73
N GLU A 86 -0.96 20.66 -2.74
CA GLU A 86 -2.20 20.60 -3.55
C GLU A 86 -2.23 19.39 -4.49
N ASP A 87 -1.13 18.65 -4.58
CA ASP A 87 -0.96 17.56 -5.54
C ASP A 87 -1.32 16.19 -4.96
N ALA A 88 -1.83 15.36 -5.86
CA ALA A 88 -2.22 13.97 -5.64
C ALA A 88 -1.02 13.07 -5.28
N PRO A 89 -1.13 12.12 -4.33
CA PRO A 89 -0.04 11.18 -4.00
C PRO A 89 0.52 10.43 -5.20
N MET A 90 -0.33 9.98 -6.13
CA MET A 90 0.15 9.33 -7.36
C MET A 90 0.97 10.30 -8.21
N LYS A 91 0.48 11.53 -8.46
CA LYS A 91 1.19 12.55 -9.23
C LYS A 91 2.55 12.89 -8.61
N VAL A 92 2.59 13.08 -7.30
CA VAL A 92 3.83 13.34 -6.55
C VAL A 92 4.79 12.15 -6.61
N ALA A 93 4.29 10.91 -6.56
CA ALA A 93 5.13 9.73 -6.74
C ALA A 93 5.78 9.69 -8.12
N LEU A 94 5.03 9.96 -9.20
CA LEU A 94 5.58 9.99 -10.56
C LEU A 94 6.62 11.11 -10.74
N GLN A 95 6.37 12.30 -10.17
CA GLN A 95 7.34 13.40 -10.16
C GLN A 95 8.63 13.03 -9.40
N PHE A 96 8.48 12.41 -8.22
CA PHE A 96 9.60 11.95 -7.41
C PHE A 96 10.44 10.90 -8.14
N VAL A 97 9.79 9.88 -8.72
CA VAL A 97 10.47 8.83 -9.51
C VAL A 97 11.30 9.47 -10.63
N LYS A 98 10.70 10.35 -11.45
CA LYS A 98 11.41 11.03 -12.54
C LYS A 98 12.62 11.84 -12.05
N ALA A 99 12.47 12.54 -10.92
CA ALA A 99 13.55 13.33 -10.34
C ALA A 99 14.70 12.46 -9.80
N MET A 100 14.37 11.30 -9.21
CA MET A 100 15.37 10.33 -8.74
C MET A 100 16.07 9.62 -9.89
N GLU A 101 15.34 9.24 -10.95
CA GLU A 101 15.90 8.62 -12.15
C GLU A 101 16.87 9.55 -12.89
N ALA A 102 16.60 10.85 -12.92
CA ALA A 102 17.54 11.86 -13.43
C ALA A 102 18.87 11.90 -12.65
N ASN A 103 18.90 11.38 -11.41
CA ASN A 103 20.10 11.22 -10.59
C ASN A 103 20.66 9.77 -10.63
N GLY A 104 20.18 8.94 -11.57
CA GLY A 104 20.59 7.55 -11.73
C GLY A 104 20.17 6.66 -10.57
N ILE A 105 19.02 6.94 -9.94
CA ILE A 105 18.39 6.12 -8.90
C ILE A 105 17.09 5.53 -9.45
N GLU A 106 17.07 4.22 -9.63
CA GLU A 106 15.86 3.50 -10.04
C GLU A 106 14.91 3.34 -8.84
N VAL A 107 13.65 3.75 -9.03
CA VAL A 107 12.62 3.74 -7.98
C VAL A 107 11.43 2.93 -8.46
N THR A 108 11.00 1.96 -7.64
CA THR A 108 9.81 1.15 -7.90
C THR A 108 8.68 1.60 -6.97
N ILE A 109 7.52 1.94 -7.51
CA ILE A 109 6.36 2.39 -6.73
C ILE A 109 5.69 1.17 -6.05
N ALA A 110 5.32 1.33 -4.79
CA ALA A 110 4.82 0.25 -3.94
C ALA A 110 3.50 0.60 -3.24
N GLY A 111 3.10 -0.28 -2.32
CA GLY A 111 2.04 -0.05 -1.36
C GLY A 111 0.68 0.24 -1.99
N SER A 112 -0.01 1.26 -1.46
CA SER A 112 -1.38 1.55 -1.92
C SER A 112 -1.43 2.09 -3.35
N LEU A 113 -0.37 2.74 -3.83
CA LEU A 113 -0.31 3.26 -5.19
C LEU A 113 -0.17 2.14 -6.21
N ALA A 114 0.74 1.19 -5.98
CA ALA A 114 0.84 -0.01 -6.82
C ALA A 114 -0.47 -0.81 -6.83
N ARG A 115 -1.12 -0.97 -5.66
CA ARG A 115 -2.42 -1.61 -5.54
C ARG A 115 -3.49 -0.97 -6.43
N ASN A 116 -3.52 0.35 -6.51
CA ASN A 116 -4.53 1.07 -7.30
C ASN A 116 -4.44 0.79 -8.80
N VAL A 117 -3.24 0.51 -9.31
CA VAL A 117 -3.03 0.22 -10.73
C VAL A 117 -3.48 -1.19 -11.11
N VAL A 118 -3.41 -2.13 -10.16
CA VAL A 118 -3.78 -3.53 -10.41
C VAL A 118 -5.17 -3.91 -9.93
N THR A 119 -5.82 -3.13 -9.06
CA THR A 119 -7.17 -3.42 -8.53
C THR A 119 -8.10 -2.20 -8.70
N GLU A 120 -9.10 -2.03 -7.83
CA GLU A 120 -9.95 -0.83 -7.78
C GLU A 120 -9.18 0.31 -7.09
N PRO A 121 -9.09 1.53 -7.63
CA PRO A 121 -8.40 2.63 -6.96
C PRO A 121 -9.01 3.01 -5.59
N ARG A 122 -8.17 3.31 -4.59
CA ARG A 122 -8.59 3.91 -3.31
C ARG A 122 -7.62 5.00 -2.85
N PHE A 123 -8.11 5.89 -1.99
CA PHE A 123 -7.29 6.96 -1.42
C PHE A 123 -6.13 6.44 -0.55
N THR A 124 -5.00 7.14 -0.60
CA THR A 124 -3.84 6.95 0.27
C THR A 124 -3.27 8.31 0.69
N LYS A 125 -2.54 8.36 1.81
CA LYS A 125 -1.95 9.61 2.35
C LYS A 125 -0.43 9.67 2.21
N ASN A 126 0.19 8.53 1.91
CA ASN A 126 1.62 8.37 1.78
C ASN A 126 1.93 7.66 0.45
N ILE A 127 3.19 7.77 0.07
CA ILE A 127 3.82 7.07 -1.03
C ILE A 127 4.71 5.98 -0.40
N ASP A 128 4.69 4.79 -0.97
CA ASP A 128 5.60 3.71 -0.60
C ASP A 128 6.49 3.44 -1.83
N VAL A 129 7.80 3.31 -1.66
CA VAL A 129 8.73 2.99 -2.75
C VAL A 129 9.76 1.94 -2.35
N ASN A 130 10.13 1.09 -3.29
CA ASN A 130 11.21 0.12 -3.15
C ASN A 130 12.39 0.52 -4.05
N LEU A 131 13.60 0.44 -3.50
CA LEU A 131 14.83 0.80 -4.20
C LEU A 131 15.88 -0.30 -4.06
N ARG A 132 16.59 -0.52 -5.16
CA ARG A 132 17.85 -1.26 -5.16
C ARG A 132 18.97 -0.29 -4.81
N ILE A 133 19.74 -0.59 -3.76
CA ILE A 133 20.94 0.15 -3.41
C ILE A 133 22.16 -0.79 -3.42
N GLY A 134 23.28 -0.28 -3.92
CA GLY A 134 24.59 -0.94 -3.76
C GLY A 134 25.26 -0.52 -2.44
N PRO A 135 26.46 -1.08 -2.15
CA PRO A 135 27.29 -0.59 -1.05
C PRO A 135 27.50 0.94 -1.13
N GLY A 136 27.34 1.66 -0.01
CA GLY A 136 27.50 3.13 0.05
C GLY A 136 26.39 3.96 -0.63
N SER A 137 25.32 3.33 -1.13
CA SER A 137 24.31 4.01 -1.95
C SER A 137 23.18 4.68 -1.13
N VAL A 138 23.11 4.50 0.19
CA VAL A 138 22.17 5.23 1.05
C VAL A 138 22.49 6.73 1.05
N ASP A 139 23.76 7.09 1.23
CA ASP A 139 24.19 8.49 1.19
C ASP A 139 23.95 9.11 -0.19
N LYS A 140 24.16 8.34 -1.26
CA LYS A 140 23.83 8.75 -2.63
C LYS A 140 22.33 9.02 -2.78
N PHE A 141 21.48 8.13 -2.26
CA PHE A 141 20.03 8.32 -2.27
C PHE A 141 19.63 9.57 -1.48
N VAL A 142 20.16 9.75 -0.26
CA VAL A 142 19.87 10.92 0.58
C VAL A 142 20.29 12.20 -0.13
N ALA A 143 21.50 12.25 -0.69
CA ALA A 143 21.99 13.40 -1.44
C ALA A 143 21.10 13.71 -2.65
N ALA A 144 20.71 12.69 -3.43
CA ALA A 144 19.81 12.85 -4.57
C ALA A 144 18.42 13.34 -4.13
N ALA A 145 17.85 12.75 -3.09
CA ALA A 145 16.55 13.13 -2.52
C ALA A 145 16.57 14.60 -2.05
N THR A 146 17.61 15.00 -1.31
CA THR A 146 17.79 16.40 -0.90
C THR A 146 17.99 17.34 -2.09
N ALA A 147 18.77 16.93 -3.10
CA ALA A 147 19.01 17.74 -4.29
C ALA A 147 17.73 18.01 -5.11
N VAL A 148 16.77 17.07 -5.11
CA VAL A 148 15.47 17.26 -5.77
C VAL A 148 14.45 17.99 -4.88
N GLY A 149 14.82 18.38 -3.67
CA GLY A 149 13.97 19.13 -2.75
C GLY A 149 13.13 18.29 -1.79
N ALA A 150 13.46 17.00 -1.60
CA ALA A 150 12.85 16.19 -0.56
C ALA A 150 13.45 16.50 0.81
N GLU A 151 12.60 16.55 1.83
CA GLU A 151 12.98 16.75 3.22
C GLU A 151 13.14 15.39 3.91
N LEU A 152 14.25 15.20 4.63
CA LEU A 152 14.41 14.04 5.50
C LEU A 152 13.48 14.18 6.70
N ARG A 153 12.65 13.16 6.96
CA ARG A 153 11.88 13.08 8.20
C ARG A 153 12.81 12.53 9.28
N SER A 154 12.75 13.09 10.49
CA SER A 154 13.64 12.81 11.64
C SER A 154 13.67 11.34 12.13
N GLU A 155 12.99 10.44 11.43
CA GLU A 155 12.91 9.01 11.68
C GLU A 155 13.93 8.22 10.83
N ILE A 156 15.13 8.78 10.57
CA ILE A 156 16.25 7.97 10.08
C ILE A 156 16.65 7.03 11.22
N GLY A 157 16.20 5.80 11.13
CA GLY A 157 16.62 4.77 12.06
C GLY A 157 15.48 3.84 12.42
N ARG A 158 15.73 2.55 12.16
CA ARG A 158 15.07 1.37 12.71
C ARG A 158 13.56 1.54 12.83
N PRO A 159 12.73 0.94 11.93
CA PRO A 159 11.32 0.76 12.24
C PRO A 159 11.21 0.25 13.68
N ARG A 160 10.52 1.00 14.55
CA ARG A 160 10.32 0.61 15.95
C ARG A 160 9.88 -0.85 15.96
N ARG A 161 10.69 -1.72 16.58
CA ARG A 161 10.42 -3.15 16.77
C ARG A 161 8.92 -3.32 17.05
N GLY A 162 8.19 -3.87 16.08
CA GLY A 162 6.72 -3.84 16.10
C GLY A 162 6.05 -4.01 14.74
N ARG A 163 6.79 -3.92 13.64
CA ARG A 163 6.31 -4.31 12.30
C ARG A 163 7.16 -5.47 11.77
N GLY A 164 6.86 -6.67 12.28
CA GLY A 164 7.02 -7.96 11.61
C GLY A 164 8.36 -8.36 10.99
N ILE A 165 9.03 -9.36 11.61
CA ILE A 165 10.16 -10.14 11.05
C ILE A 165 11.21 -9.26 10.38
N LEU A 166 11.92 -8.49 11.19
CA LEU A 166 13.18 -7.91 10.74
C LEU A 166 14.24 -8.85 11.28
N THR A 167 15.03 -9.44 10.37
CA THR A 167 16.28 -10.12 10.76
C THR A 167 17.16 -9.09 11.48
N ASP A 168 18.14 -9.57 12.27
CA ASP A 168 19.03 -8.68 13.03
C ASP A 168 19.90 -7.76 12.15
N ASP A 169 19.76 -7.86 10.83
CA ASP A 169 20.41 -7.04 9.82
C ASP A 169 19.68 -5.69 9.63
N GLU A 170 20.47 -4.64 9.44
CA GLU A 170 20.04 -3.25 9.44
C GLU A 170 19.04 -2.93 8.34
N VAL A 171 17.75 -2.89 8.71
CA VAL A 171 16.70 -2.37 7.84
C VAL A 171 16.76 -0.85 7.85
N PHE A 172 17.34 -0.30 6.79
CA PHE A 172 17.27 1.11 6.49
C PHE A 172 15.84 1.40 6.00
N LEU A 173 15.14 2.29 6.70
CA LEU A 173 13.97 2.97 6.16
C LEU A 173 14.30 4.45 6.24
N VAL A 174 14.18 5.14 5.11
CA VAL A 174 14.25 6.61 5.12
C VAL A 174 12.82 7.10 4.92
N GLY A 175 12.27 7.74 5.94
CA GLY A 175 11.09 8.58 5.74
C GLY A 175 11.53 9.89 5.11
N ILE A 176 11.04 10.21 3.93
CA ILE A 176 11.19 11.56 3.35
C ILE A 176 9.82 12.21 3.19
N SER A 177 9.82 13.51 2.96
CA SER A 177 8.67 14.27 2.49
C SER A 177 9.03 14.90 1.16
N TYR A 178 8.20 14.75 0.15
CA TYR A 178 8.38 15.37 -1.16
C TYR A 178 7.08 16.07 -1.55
N SER A 179 7.15 17.36 -1.89
CA SER A 179 5.95 18.19 -2.14
C SER A 179 4.92 18.14 -0.99
N GLY A 180 5.38 17.97 0.25
CA GLY A 180 4.53 17.84 1.44
C GLY A 180 3.89 16.46 1.66
N ILE A 181 4.18 15.47 0.81
CA ILE A 181 3.63 14.11 0.95
C ILE A 181 4.69 13.18 1.57
N PRO A 182 4.35 12.45 2.65
CA PRO A 182 5.22 11.43 3.21
C PRO A 182 5.54 10.31 2.21
N ILE A 183 6.81 9.96 2.10
CA ILE A 183 7.30 8.81 1.33
C ILE A 183 8.03 7.85 2.29
N ASP A 184 7.57 6.60 2.32
CA ASP A 184 8.21 5.49 3.02
C ASP A 184 9.11 4.73 2.02
N VAL A 185 10.42 4.72 2.29
CA VAL A 185 11.44 4.16 1.38
C VAL A 185 11.95 2.83 1.91
N PHE A 186 11.76 1.76 1.13
CA PHE A 186 12.21 0.40 1.43
C PHE A 186 13.43 0.05 0.57
N PHE A 187 14.58 -0.19 1.20
CA PHE A 187 15.79 -0.63 0.50
C PHE A 187 15.85 -2.15 0.39
N ASN A 188 16.73 -2.66 -0.47
CA ASN A 188 17.01 -4.10 -0.60
C ASN A 188 17.59 -4.75 0.67
N THR A 189 17.96 -4.00 1.71
CA THR A 189 18.26 -4.55 3.04
C THR A 189 17.02 -5.00 3.79
N TRP A 190 15.83 -4.55 3.38
CA TRP A 190 14.58 -5.10 3.86
C TRP A 190 14.24 -6.40 3.13
N TRP A 191 13.83 -7.41 3.91
CA TRP A 191 13.49 -8.73 3.39
C TRP A 191 12.47 -8.66 2.24
N GLY A 192 12.76 -9.32 1.12
CA GLY A 192 11.91 -9.38 -0.07
C GLY A 192 11.86 -8.09 -0.89
N SER A 193 12.50 -7.00 -0.46
CA SER A 193 12.52 -5.73 -1.20
C SER A 193 13.28 -5.84 -2.52
N GLN A 194 14.41 -6.57 -2.54
CA GLN A 194 15.15 -6.85 -3.77
C GLN A 194 14.28 -7.63 -4.76
N ASP A 195 13.67 -8.73 -4.31
CA ASP A 195 12.79 -9.55 -5.14
C ASP A 195 11.61 -8.72 -5.69
N ALA A 196 11.08 -7.79 -4.90
CA ALA A 196 10.00 -6.89 -5.32
C ALA A 196 10.41 -5.82 -6.34
N VAL A 197 11.70 -5.46 -6.40
CA VAL A 197 12.24 -4.59 -7.45
C VAL A 197 12.52 -5.40 -8.71
N ASP A 198 13.02 -6.63 -8.55
CA ASP A 198 13.36 -7.55 -9.63
C ASP A 198 12.10 -8.05 -10.36
N ASP A 199 11.02 -8.29 -9.63
CA ASP A 199 9.73 -8.75 -10.14
C ASP A 199 8.77 -7.63 -10.56
N ALA A 200 9.22 -6.37 -10.48
CA ALA A 200 8.39 -5.21 -10.76
C ALA A 200 7.82 -5.27 -12.19
N PHE A 201 6.56 -4.85 -12.33
CA PHE A 201 5.91 -4.73 -13.63
C PHE A 201 5.95 -3.29 -14.12
N LEU A 202 5.89 -3.13 -15.45
CA LEU A 202 5.90 -1.83 -16.12
C LEU A 202 4.49 -1.44 -16.54
N VAL A 203 4.20 -0.14 -16.41
CA VAL A 203 3.00 0.49 -16.94
C VAL A 203 3.41 1.67 -17.79
N GLU A 204 3.03 1.64 -19.06
CA GLU A 204 3.35 2.69 -20.01
C GLU A 204 2.17 3.67 -20.13
N VAL A 205 2.43 4.96 -19.90
CA VAL A 205 1.49 6.06 -20.11
C VAL A 205 2.26 7.20 -20.76
N ASP A 206 1.74 7.75 -21.86
CA ASP A 206 2.37 8.85 -22.61
C ASP A 206 3.86 8.60 -22.93
N GLU A 207 4.15 7.40 -23.46
CA GLU A 207 5.52 6.94 -23.82
C GLU A 207 6.51 6.84 -22.65
N GLN A 208 6.05 7.04 -21.41
CA GLN A 208 6.84 6.86 -20.19
C GLN A 208 6.47 5.55 -19.52
N ALA A 209 7.49 4.72 -19.24
CA ALA A 209 7.33 3.50 -18.46
C ALA A 209 7.50 3.77 -16.96
N TRP A 210 6.59 3.24 -16.15
CA TRP A 210 6.56 3.38 -14.70
C TRP A 210 6.65 2.01 -14.03
N ARG A 211 7.59 1.84 -13.08
CA ARG A 211 7.79 0.58 -12.35
C ARG A 211 6.90 0.51 -11.12
N PHE A 212 6.16 -0.58 -10.98
CA PHE A 212 5.36 -0.90 -9.79
C PHE A 212 5.71 -2.30 -9.28
N ILE A 213 5.73 -2.51 -7.96
CA ILE A 213 5.97 -3.85 -7.40
C ILE A 213 4.87 -4.82 -7.83
N SER A 214 5.21 -6.10 -8.02
CA SER A 214 4.21 -7.09 -8.42
C SER A 214 3.06 -7.24 -7.40
N PRO A 215 1.84 -7.64 -7.83
CA PRO A 215 0.78 -8.00 -6.90
C PRO A 215 1.18 -9.12 -5.93
N THR A 216 2.06 -10.03 -6.36
CA THR A 216 2.61 -11.11 -5.55
C THR A 216 3.41 -10.57 -4.38
N SER A 217 4.39 -9.71 -4.66
CA SER A 217 5.20 -9.04 -3.64
C SER A 217 4.36 -8.13 -2.75
N LEU A 218 3.43 -7.37 -3.34
CA LEU A 218 2.49 -6.54 -2.59
C LEU A 218 1.60 -7.37 -1.64
N CYS A 219 1.06 -8.51 -2.07
CA CYS A 219 0.23 -9.39 -1.24
C CYS A 219 1.02 -9.90 -0.03
N LEU A 220 2.25 -10.38 -0.26
CA LEU A 220 3.16 -10.82 0.77
C LEU A 220 3.51 -9.70 1.76
N PHE A 221 3.83 -8.50 1.28
CA PHE A 221 4.10 -7.35 2.14
C PHE A 221 2.89 -6.98 2.99
N LYS A 222 1.68 -7.00 2.41
CA LYS A 222 0.44 -6.73 3.17
C LYS A 222 0.28 -7.73 4.32
N ILE A 223 0.60 -9.01 4.11
CA ILE A 223 0.57 -10.04 5.16
C ILE A 223 1.60 -9.74 6.25
N LEU A 224 2.83 -9.40 5.86
CA LEU A 224 3.92 -9.15 6.81
C LEU A 224 3.71 -7.90 7.66
N PHE A 225 3.07 -6.87 7.10
CA PHE A 225 2.72 -5.63 7.79
C PHE A 225 1.50 -5.73 8.71
N LEU A 226 0.72 -6.82 8.65
CA LEU A 226 -0.32 -7.03 9.64
C LEU A 226 0.32 -7.04 11.04
N SER A 227 -0.40 -6.46 12.00
CA SER A 227 -0.04 -6.59 13.42
C SER A 227 -1.31 -6.67 14.27
N GLU A 228 -1.32 -7.58 15.26
CA GLU A 228 -2.39 -7.70 16.26
C GLU A 228 -2.54 -6.46 17.13
N SER A 229 -1.49 -5.64 17.25
CA SER A 229 -1.54 -4.37 17.99
C SER A 229 -2.10 -3.21 17.17
N SER A 230 -2.34 -3.42 15.87
CA SER A 230 -2.88 -2.40 14.99
C SER A 230 -4.33 -2.07 15.35
N PRO A 231 -4.76 -0.81 15.22
CA PRO A 231 -6.18 -0.49 15.28
C PRO A 231 -6.97 -1.34 14.28
N GLU A 232 -8.16 -1.79 14.67
CA GLU A 232 -9.03 -2.66 13.86
C GLU A 232 -9.21 -2.17 12.42
N ARG A 233 -9.43 -0.86 12.23
CA ARG A 233 -9.54 -0.23 10.90
C ARG A 233 -8.31 -0.44 10.01
N VAL A 234 -7.11 -0.50 10.61
CA VAL A 234 -5.85 -0.71 9.89
C VAL A 234 -5.73 -2.18 9.51
N LEU A 235 -6.05 -3.08 10.45
CA LEU A 235 -6.07 -4.52 10.19
C LEU A 235 -7.03 -4.88 9.05
N LEU A 236 -8.28 -4.39 9.12
CA LEU A 236 -9.29 -4.62 8.09
C LEU A 236 -8.84 -4.08 6.73
N LYS A 237 -8.26 -2.87 6.68
CA LYS A 237 -7.70 -2.31 5.44
C LYS A 237 -6.66 -3.24 4.79
N HIS A 238 -5.75 -3.82 5.58
CA HIS A 238 -4.75 -4.75 5.03
C HIS A 238 -5.38 -6.07 4.55
N VAL A 239 -6.36 -6.59 5.28
CA VAL A 239 -7.11 -7.80 4.89
C VAL A 239 -7.89 -7.56 3.60
N GLU A 240 -8.62 -6.45 3.49
CA GLU A 240 -9.34 -6.04 2.28
C GLU A 240 -8.40 -5.89 1.09
N ASP A 241 -7.22 -5.27 1.28
CA ASP A 241 -6.20 -5.18 0.23
C ASP A 241 -5.74 -6.58 -0.22
N ILE A 242 -5.54 -7.54 0.70
CA ILE A 242 -5.17 -8.93 0.36
C ILE A 242 -6.27 -9.58 -0.49
N TYR A 243 -7.54 -9.50 -0.08
CA TYR A 243 -8.64 -10.07 -0.87
C TYR A 243 -8.76 -9.40 -2.23
N ALA A 244 -8.65 -8.08 -2.31
CA ALA A 244 -8.69 -7.37 -3.58
C ALA A 244 -7.58 -7.84 -4.55
N LEU A 245 -6.37 -8.06 -4.03
CA LEU A 245 -5.26 -8.59 -4.83
C LEU A 245 -5.52 -10.02 -5.30
N LEU A 246 -6.17 -10.85 -4.48
CA LEU A 246 -6.44 -12.24 -4.82
C LEU A 246 -7.63 -12.41 -5.77
N GLU A 247 -8.63 -11.53 -5.71
CA GLU A 247 -9.92 -11.72 -6.39
C GLU A 247 -10.09 -10.83 -7.63
N VAL A 248 -9.56 -9.60 -7.60
CA VAL A 248 -9.84 -8.59 -8.64
C VAL A 248 -8.57 -7.95 -9.21
N SER A 249 -7.39 -8.51 -8.94
CA SER A 249 -6.15 -8.02 -9.53
C SER A 249 -6.09 -8.31 -11.03
N LYS A 250 -5.68 -7.31 -11.81
CA LYS A 250 -5.42 -7.41 -13.26
C LYS A 250 -4.22 -8.30 -13.58
N ILE A 251 -3.27 -8.39 -12.67
CA ILE A 251 -2.13 -9.31 -12.75
C ILE A 251 -2.31 -10.36 -11.65
N PRO A 252 -2.26 -11.67 -11.97
CA PRO A 252 -2.51 -12.72 -10.98
C PRO A 252 -1.44 -12.73 -9.88
N VAL A 253 -1.87 -12.99 -8.65
CA VAL A 253 -0.97 -13.25 -7.52
C VAL A 253 -0.49 -14.70 -7.55
N ASP A 254 0.82 -14.92 -7.47
CA ASP A 254 1.38 -16.26 -7.25
C ASP A 254 1.17 -16.70 -5.79
N ARG A 255 0.05 -17.37 -5.56
CA ARG A 255 -0.32 -17.91 -4.25
C ARG A 255 0.68 -18.95 -3.72
N ARG A 256 1.37 -19.69 -4.60
CA ARG A 256 2.35 -20.71 -4.17
C ARG A 256 3.59 -20.02 -3.62
N TYR A 257 4.08 -19.00 -4.33
CA TYR A 257 5.18 -18.17 -3.85
C TYR A 257 4.86 -17.50 -2.52
N VAL A 258 3.68 -16.87 -2.40
CA VAL A 258 3.26 -16.22 -1.13
C VAL A 258 3.20 -17.25 0.00
N SER A 259 2.64 -18.44 -0.24
CA SER A 259 2.55 -19.49 0.78
C SER A 259 3.91 -20.04 1.21
N ALA A 260 4.81 -20.26 0.26
CA ALA A 260 6.18 -20.70 0.54
C ALA A 260 6.93 -19.63 1.36
N SER A 261 6.80 -18.36 0.97
CA SER A 261 7.42 -17.24 1.68
C SER A 261 6.88 -17.06 3.09
N VAL A 262 5.56 -17.08 3.27
CA VAL A 262 4.93 -17.03 4.60
C VAL A 262 5.44 -18.16 5.48
N SER A 263 5.51 -19.38 4.97
CA SER A 263 5.99 -20.55 5.73
C SER A 263 7.48 -20.48 6.08
N LYS A 264 8.29 -19.85 5.22
CA LYS A 264 9.72 -19.65 5.45
C LYS A 264 10.00 -18.63 6.56
N LEU A 265 9.18 -17.58 6.65
CA LEU A 265 9.48 -16.41 7.48
C LEU A 265 8.77 -16.41 8.82
N LEU A 266 7.58 -17.00 8.87
CA LEU A 266 6.68 -16.93 10.01
C LEU A 266 6.60 -18.30 10.67
N PRO A 267 6.77 -18.41 12.00
CA PRO A 267 6.46 -19.65 12.69
C PRO A 267 4.96 -19.94 12.55
N SER A 268 4.58 -21.23 12.57
CA SER A 268 3.19 -21.66 12.44
C SER A 268 2.26 -21.13 13.55
N THR A 269 2.83 -20.68 14.65
CA THR A 269 2.13 -20.04 15.78
C THR A 269 1.78 -18.57 15.53
N ASP A 270 2.44 -17.90 14.58
CA ASP A 270 2.23 -16.48 14.27
C ASP A 270 0.84 -16.24 13.70
N PHE A 271 0.19 -15.16 14.14
CA PHE A 271 -1.17 -14.85 13.68
C PHE A 271 -1.24 -14.60 12.17
N ARG A 272 -0.18 -14.06 11.54
CA ARG A 272 -0.09 -13.80 10.10
C ARG A 272 -0.05 -15.10 9.31
N PHE A 273 0.71 -16.08 9.82
CA PHE A 273 0.76 -17.42 9.26
C PHE A 273 -0.64 -18.05 9.28
N LYS A 274 -1.30 -18.05 10.44
CA LYS A 274 -2.65 -18.61 10.61
C LYS A 274 -3.68 -17.92 9.72
N LEU A 275 -3.59 -16.59 9.60
CA LEU A 275 -4.47 -15.79 8.75
C LEU A 275 -4.29 -16.16 7.27
N TRP A 276 -3.05 -16.09 6.76
CA TRP A 276 -2.75 -16.43 5.38
C TRP A 276 -3.19 -17.85 5.04
N HIS A 277 -2.86 -18.83 5.89
CA HIS A 277 -3.25 -20.22 5.65
C HIS A 277 -4.76 -20.39 5.57
N GLY A 278 -5.52 -19.67 6.41
CA GLY A 278 -6.98 -19.64 6.32
C GLY A 278 -7.48 -19.05 5.01
N ILE A 279 -6.91 -17.91 4.58
CA ILE A 279 -7.26 -17.23 3.33
C ILE A 279 -6.96 -18.15 2.13
N ALA A 280 -5.75 -18.72 2.09
CA ALA A 280 -5.30 -19.61 1.03
C ALA A 280 -6.13 -20.90 0.92
N SER A 281 -6.67 -21.38 2.06
CA SER A 281 -7.54 -22.55 2.12
C SER A 281 -9.02 -22.25 1.81
N GLY A 282 -9.37 -20.99 1.50
CA GLY A 282 -10.75 -20.59 1.20
C GLY A 282 -11.67 -20.59 2.41
N GLU A 283 -11.13 -20.50 3.63
CA GLU A 283 -11.95 -20.42 4.84
C GLU A 283 -12.71 -19.08 4.89
N LYS A 284 -13.87 -19.07 5.56
CA LYS A 284 -14.61 -17.84 5.80
C LYS A 284 -13.78 -16.90 6.69
N LEU A 285 -13.62 -15.64 6.29
CA LEU A 285 -12.82 -14.65 7.03
C LEU A 285 -13.18 -14.57 8.53
N SER A 286 -14.47 -14.68 8.85
CA SER A 286 -14.96 -14.73 10.25
C SER A 286 -14.36 -15.88 11.07
N SER A 287 -14.18 -17.04 10.44
CA SER A 287 -13.59 -18.24 11.04
C SER A 287 -12.09 -18.07 11.22
N ILE A 288 -11.42 -17.49 10.21
CA ILE A 288 -9.98 -17.25 10.23
C ILE A 288 -9.63 -16.24 11.33
N LEU A 289 -10.35 -15.12 11.41
CA LEU A 289 -10.09 -14.09 12.42
C LEU A 289 -10.36 -14.60 13.85
N ALA A 290 -11.39 -15.43 14.05
CA ALA A 290 -11.64 -16.06 15.34
C ALA A 290 -10.44 -16.94 15.76
N ARG A 291 -10.01 -17.84 14.88
CA ARG A 291 -8.89 -18.75 15.14
C ARG A 291 -7.53 -18.04 15.28
N ALA A 292 -7.26 -17.06 14.42
CA ALA A 292 -5.96 -16.37 14.39
C ALA A 292 -5.72 -15.54 15.65
N LEU A 293 -6.77 -14.97 16.24
CA LEU A 293 -6.71 -14.14 17.44
C LEU A 293 -6.92 -14.95 18.75
N ASN A 294 -6.89 -16.28 18.69
CA ASN A 294 -7.21 -17.19 19.81
C ASN A 294 -8.56 -16.87 20.48
N LEU A 295 -9.61 -16.71 19.68
CA LEU A 295 -10.99 -16.42 20.12
C LEU A 295 -11.89 -17.65 20.06
#